data_AF-A0A1V3IBK0-F1
#
_entry.id   AF-A0A1V3IBK0-F1
#
_cell.length_a   1.000
_cell.length_b   1.000
_cell.length_c   1.000
_cell.angle_alpha   90.00
_cell.angle_beta   90.00
_cell.angle_gamma   90.00
#
_symmetry.space_group_name_H-M   'P 1'
#
loop_
_entity.id
_entity.type
_entity.pdbx_description
1 polymer ?
#
loop_
_entity_poly.entity_id
_entity_poly.type
_entity_poly.pdbx_seq_one_letter_code
_entity_poly.pdbx_strand_id
1 'polypeptide(L)'
;MKKCFLIFSSLALLTGCAQIEAVKREIVPAHFSAKDFVGKWYCSSSYGDWNLVTKEYYDMKPNGMMKNTGTVTAPLLSGGADLKYEYSINAYWQVEGWYLVQKQAGKGTVKRLHSAKALAAIKQDPKLKQKELRLYNLFKNMASGHHSARRQIESVNKNEFTTLANTSAEICSRVD
;
A
#
# COMPACT_ATOMS: atom_id res chain seq x y z
N MET A 1 21.66 -32.81 -31.34
CA MET A 1 21.31 -31.53 -30.66
C MET A 1 19.89 -31.07 -31.04
N LYS A 2 18.84 -31.75 -30.56
CA LYS A 2 17.43 -31.42 -30.89
C LYS A 2 16.52 -31.25 -29.65
N LYS A 3 17.09 -31.25 -28.44
CA LYS A 3 16.34 -31.20 -27.17
C LYS A 3 16.25 -29.81 -26.53
N CYS A 4 16.96 -28.80 -27.05
CA CYS A 4 16.92 -27.44 -26.48
C CYS A 4 15.82 -26.53 -27.05
N PHE A 5 15.13 -26.94 -28.12
CA PHE A 5 14.11 -26.09 -28.77
C PHE A 5 12.74 -26.10 -28.08
N LEU A 6 12.45 -27.11 -27.25
CA LEU A 6 11.15 -27.24 -26.57
C LEU A 6 11.08 -26.47 -25.23
N ILE A 7 12.23 -26.07 -24.67
CA ILE A 7 12.25 -25.33 -23.39
C ILE A 7 12.08 -23.82 -23.62
N PHE A 8 12.46 -23.32 -24.81
CA PHE A 8 12.28 -21.90 -25.16
C PHE A 8 10.84 -21.51 -25.52
N SER A 9 9.99 -22.46 -25.95
CA SER A 9 8.58 -22.16 -26.28
C SER A 9 7.71 -22.01 -25.02
N SER A 10 8.01 -22.74 -23.94
CA SER A 10 7.29 -22.65 -22.67
C SER A 10 7.56 -21.34 -21.91
N LEU A 11 8.72 -20.71 -22.11
CA LEU A 11 9.05 -19.44 -21.47
C LEU A 11 8.35 -18.24 -22.13
N ALA A 12 8.11 -18.31 -23.45
CA ALA A 12 7.41 -17.26 -24.20
C ALA A 12 5.90 -17.20 -23.92
N LEU A 13 5.30 -18.32 -23.48
CA LEU A 13 3.86 -18.37 -23.14
C LEU A 13 3.57 -17.73 -21.77
N LEU A 14 4.51 -17.77 -20.83
CA LEU A 14 4.34 -17.20 -19.48
C LEU A 14 4.48 -15.66 -19.47
N THR A 15 5.31 -15.09 -20.35
CA THR A 15 5.42 -13.63 -20.49
C THR A 15 4.24 -13.02 -21.26
N GLY A 16 3.58 -13.81 -22.13
CA GLY A 16 2.41 -13.37 -22.90
C GLY A 16 1.20 -13.01 -22.03
N CYS A 17 0.93 -13.76 -20.95
CA CYS A 17 -0.26 -13.53 -20.12
C CYS A 17 -0.21 -12.19 -19.36
N ALA A 18 0.96 -11.78 -18.86
CA ALA A 18 1.12 -10.52 -18.14
C ALA A 18 1.00 -9.30 -19.07
N GLN A 19 1.54 -9.39 -20.29
CA GLN A 19 1.36 -8.33 -21.30
C GLN A 19 -0.08 -8.23 -21.80
N ILE A 20 -0.78 -9.36 -21.97
CA ILE A 20 -2.18 -9.35 -22.40
C ILE A 20 -3.08 -8.66 -21.38
N GLU A 21 -2.89 -8.89 -20.07
CA GLU A 21 -3.68 -8.21 -19.03
C GLU A 21 -3.41 -6.70 -18.98
N ALA A 22 -2.16 -6.26 -19.17
CA ALA A 22 -1.82 -4.85 -19.28
C ALA A 22 -2.50 -4.19 -20.51
N VAL A 23 -2.38 -4.81 -21.68
CA VAL A 23 -3.00 -4.34 -22.94
C VAL A 23 -4.53 -4.35 -22.85
N LYS A 24 -5.12 -5.37 -22.23
CA LYS A 24 -6.58 -5.45 -22.03
C LYS A 24 -7.10 -4.28 -21.20
N ARG A 25 -6.37 -3.80 -20.20
CA ARG A 25 -6.77 -2.64 -19.37
C ARG A 25 -6.59 -1.29 -20.07
N GLU A 26 -5.72 -1.21 -21.08
CA GLU A 26 -5.63 -0.04 -21.94
C GLU A 26 -6.79 0.06 -22.94
N ILE A 27 -7.32 -1.09 -23.38
CA ILE A 27 -8.36 -1.16 -24.40
C ILE A 27 -9.77 -1.22 -23.80
N VAL A 28 -9.95 -1.90 -22.65
CA VAL A 28 -11.24 -2.07 -22.00
C VAL A 28 -11.44 -0.97 -20.95
N PRO A 29 -12.48 -0.12 -21.09
CA PRO A 29 -12.83 0.88 -20.10
C PRO A 29 -13.04 0.25 -18.72
N ALA A 30 -12.68 0.97 -17.67
CA ALA A 30 -13.00 0.56 -16.31
C ALA A 30 -14.53 0.43 -16.15
N HIS A 31 -14.96 -0.65 -15.51
CA HIS A 31 -16.37 -0.92 -15.21
C HIS A 31 -16.84 -0.26 -13.90
N PHE A 32 -15.96 0.53 -13.27
CA PHE A 32 -16.18 1.24 -12.03
C PHE A 32 -15.96 2.74 -12.23
N SER A 33 -16.45 3.51 -11.28
CA SER A 33 -16.38 4.97 -11.23
C SER A 33 -15.88 5.43 -9.87
N ALA A 34 -15.60 6.73 -9.72
CA ALA A 34 -15.28 7.30 -8.41
C ALA A 34 -16.36 7.02 -7.36
N LYS A 35 -17.64 6.93 -7.75
CA LYS A 35 -18.75 6.70 -6.80
C LYS A 35 -18.62 5.38 -6.04
N ASP A 36 -18.05 4.36 -6.66
CA ASP A 36 -17.88 3.03 -6.06
C ASP A 36 -16.92 3.05 -4.87
N PHE A 37 -15.99 4.02 -4.84
CA PHE A 37 -14.99 4.20 -3.79
C PHE A 37 -15.42 5.16 -2.68
N VAL A 38 -16.49 5.95 -2.87
CA VAL A 38 -16.96 6.89 -1.84
C VAL A 38 -17.39 6.12 -0.59
N GLY A 39 -16.94 6.53 0.58
CA GLY A 39 -17.32 5.96 1.87
C GLY A 39 -16.13 5.64 2.77
N LYS A 40 -16.41 4.91 3.84
CA LYS A 40 -15.41 4.46 4.81
C LYS A 40 -14.93 3.06 4.46
N TRP A 41 -13.62 2.86 4.54
CA TRP A 41 -12.96 1.61 4.22
C TRP A 41 -11.91 1.27 5.26
N TYR A 42 -11.77 -0.01 5.54
CA TYR A 42 -10.66 -0.57 6.28
C TYR A 42 -9.75 -1.31 5.30
N CYS A 43 -8.52 -0.85 5.17
CA CYS A 43 -7.54 -1.34 4.23
C CYS A 43 -6.40 -2.05 4.96
N SER A 44 -5.89 -3.12 4.36
CA SER A 44 -4.68 -3.79 4.83
C SER A 44 -3.75 -4.08 3.66
N SER A 45 -2.46 -3.84 3.88
CA SER A 45 -1.42 -4.14 2.91
C SER A 45 -0.25 -4.85 3.56
N SER A 46 0.40 -5.73 2.79
CA SER A 46 1.70 -6.30 3.16
C SER A 46 2.74 -5.90 2.11
N TYR A 47 3.86 -5.37 2.57
CA TYR A 47 5.00 -4.98 1.75
C TYR A 47 6.15 -5.95 2.01
N GLY A 48 6.23 -6.99 1.17
CA GLY A 48 7.17 -8.11 1.35
C GLY A 48 8.64 -7.65 1.43
N ASP A 49 9.05 -6.74 0.54
CA ASP A 49 10.44 -6.27 0.46
C ASP A 49 10.92 -5.55 1.74
N TRP A 50 9.98 -4.97 2.49
CA TRP A 50 10.27 -4.19 3.69
C TRP A 50 9.85 -4.91 4.97
N ASN A 51 9.22 -6.08 4.85
CA ASN A 51 8.52 -6.76 5.93
C ASN A 51 7.64 -5.76 6.73
N LEU A 52 6.75 -5.04 6.02
CA LEU A 52 5.83 -4.09 6.64
C LEU A 52 4.39 -4.54 6.46
N VAL A 53 3.59 -4.29 7.48
CA VAL A 53 2.13 -4.47 7.42
C VAL A 53 1.48 -3.13 7.73
N THR A 54 0.54 -2.71 6.90
CA THR A 54 -0.29 -1.53 7.16
C THR A 54 -1.73 -1.95 7.47
N LYS A 55 -2.36 -1.16 8.33
CA LYS A 55 -3.79 -1.21 8.64
C LYS A 55 -4.28 0.22 8.58
N GLU A 56 -5.14 0.53 7.63
CA GLU A 56 -5.51 1.89 7.26
C GLU A 56 -7.02 2.03 7.28
N TYR A 57 -7.50 3.22 7.58
CA TYR A 57 -8.89 3.61 7.51
C TYR A 57 -8.98 4.78 6.55
N TYR A 58 -9.68 4.56 5.44
CA TYR A 58 -9.93 5.59 4.44
C TYR A 58 -11.35 6.11 4.60
N ASP A 59 -11.51 7.42 4.64
CA ASP A 59 -12.79 8.09 4.53
C ASP A 59 -12.80 8.94 3.26
N MET A 60 -13.29 8.35 2.17
CA MET A 60 -13.27 8.90 0.81
C MET A 60 -14.56 9.68 0.56
N LYS A 61 -14.45 10.99 0.43
CA LYS A 61 -15.59 11.90 0.24
C LYS A 61 -15.92 12.12 -1.25
N PRO A 62 -17.19 12.36 -1.60
CA PRO A 62 -17.61 12.60 -2.99
C PRO A 62 -16.92 13.79 -3.68
N ASN A 63 -16.43 14.76 -2.90
CA ASN A 63 -15.75 15.95 -3.40
C ASN A 63 -14.25 15.73 -3.70
N GLY A 64 -13.78 14.47 -3.70
CA GLY A 64 -12.39 14.14 -3.96
C GLY A 64 -11.46 14.32 -2.75
N MET A 65 -11.98 14.66 -1.56
CA MET A 65 -11.19 14.66 -0.32
C MET A 65 -11.18 13.29 0.34
N MET A 66 -10.07 12.96 0.99
CA MET A 66 -9.85 11.72 1.71
C MET A 66 -9.19 12.02 3.05
N LYS A 67 -9.60 11.32 4.10
CA LYS A 67 -8.81 11.16 5.32
C LYS A 67 -8.28 9.74 5.38
N ASN A 68 -6.97 9.59 5.51
CA ASN A 68 -6.29 8.31 5.73
C ASN A 68 -5.69 8.32 7.14
N THR A 69 -6.14 7.41 7.99
CA THR A 69 -5.54 7.15 9.29
C THR A 69 -5.14 5.69 9.40
N GLY A 70 -3.95 5.40 9.87
CA GLY A 70 -3.52 4.01 9.92
C GLY A 70 -2.35 3.76 10.83
N THR A 71 -1.98 2.49 10.90
CA THR A 71 -0.78 2.02 11.58
C THR A 71 0.11 1.27 10.61
N VAL A 72 1.42 1.51 10.71
CA VAL A 72 2.44 0.69 10.07
C VAL A 72 3.15 -0.11 11.13
N THR A 73 3.30 -1.41 10.91
CA THR A 73 4.00 -2.33 11.79
C THR A 73 5.15 -2.96 11.01
N ALA A 74 6.36 -2.87 11.54
CA ALA A 74 7.53 -3.59 11.03
C ALA A 74 7.88 -4.74 11.99
N PRO A 75 7.47 -5.99 11.69
CA PRO A 75 7.78 -7.12 12.53
C PRO A 75 9.28 -7.40 12.54
N LEU A 76 9.80 -7.75 13.71
CA LEU A 76 11.19 -8.20 13.86
C LEU A 76 11.21 -9.73 13.92
N LEU A 77 11.91 -10.37 12.97
CA LEU A 77 11.90 -11.82 12.66
C LEU A 77 12.32 -12.78 13.80
N SER A 78 12.53 -12.30 15.02
CA SER A 78 13.08 -13.08 16.15
C SER A 78 12.22 -13.05 17.41
N GLY A 79 10.89 -12.86 17.29
CA GLY A 79 10.02 -12.64 18.45
C GLY A 79 10.37 -11.35 19.22
N GLY A 80 11.13 -10.48 18.55
CA GLY A 80 11.43 -9.12 18.98
C GLY A 80 10.15 -8.27 19.03
N ALA A 81 10.24 -7.10 19.64
CA ALA A 81 9.10 -6.21 19.72
C ALA A 81 8.97 -5.38 18.45
N ASP A 82 7.77 -5.37 17.87
CA ASP A 82 7.50 -4.69 16.62
C ASP A 82 7.73 -3.18 16.70
N LEU A 83 8.24 -2.61 15.61
CA LEU A 83 8.28 -1.16 15.45
C LEU A 83 6.95 -0.71 14.85
N LYS A 84 6.10 -0.12 15.69
CA LYS A 84 4.79 0.39 15.31
C LYS A 84 4.76 1.91 15.21
N TYR A 85 4.12 2.40 14.15
CA TYR A 85 3.88 3.82 13.89
C TYR A 85 2.40 4.03 13.60
N GLU A 86 1.86 5.16 14.04
CA GLU A 86 0.52 5.64 13.66
C GLU A 86 0.68 6.89 12.80
N TYR A 87 -0.19 7.04 11.81
CA TYR A 87 -0.24 8.25 11.00
C TYR A 87 -1.67 8.70 10.73
N SER A 88 -1.79 10.00 10.45
CA SER A 88 -3.03 10.64 9.99
C SER A 88 -2.69 11.65 8.91
N ILE A 89 -3.29 11.48 7.74
CA ILE A 89 -3.02 12.22 6.51
C ILE A 89 -4.36 12.65 5.90
N ASN A 90 -4.44 13.89 5.43
CA ASN A 90 -5.51 14.32 4.53
C ASN A 90 -4.96 14.30 3.09
N ALA A 91 -5.76 13.82 2.15
CA ALA A 91 -5.39 13.70 0.76
C ALA A 91 -6.54 14.11 -0.17
N TYR A 92 -6.19 14.43 -1.40
CA TYR A 92 -7.07 14.40 -2.54
C TYR A 92 -7.04 12.99 -3.15
N TRP A 93 -8.15 12.53 -3.70
CA TRP A 93 -8.23 11.25 -4.40
C TRP A 93 -9.08 11.36 -5.67
N GLN A 94 -8.75 10.55 -6.66
CA GLN A 94 -9.51 10.40 -7.90
C GLN A 94 -9.26 9.04 -8.56
N VAL A 95 -10.14 8.67 -9.49
CA VAL A 95 -10.00 7.48 -10.34
C VAL A 95 -9.63 7.93 -11.75
N GLU A 96 -8.52 7.40 -12.27
CA GLU A 96 -8.01 7.64 -13.62
C GLU A 96 -7.94 6.31 -14.38
N GLY A 97 -9.00 5.95 -15.10
CA GLY A 97 -9.11 4.64 -15.74
C GLY A 97 -8.99 3.52 -14.71
N TRP A 98 -7.96 2.68 -14.84
CA TRP A 98 -7.67 1.57 -13.91
C TRP A 98 -6.79 1.97 -12.72
N TYR A 99 -6.72 3.24 -12.35
CA TYR A 99 -5.85 3.72 -11.28
C TYR A 99 -6.60 4.53 -10.23
N LEU A 100 -6.33 4.22 -8.96
CA LEU A 100 -6.66 5.07 -7.83
C LEU A 100 -5.45 5.97 -7.56
N VAL A 101 -5.65 7.28 -7.70
CA VAL A 101 -4.61 8.28 -7.48
C VAL A 101 -4.93 9.03 -6.19
N GLN A 102 -3.94 9.14 -5.31
CA GLN A 102 -4.01 9.85 -4.04
C GLN A 102 -2.86 10.85 -3.96
N LYS A 103 -3.14 12.08 -3.50
CA LYS A 103 -2.14 13.13 -3.32
C LYS A 103 -2.38 13.84 -2.01
N GLN A 104 -1.35 14.04 -1.20
CA GLN A 104 -1.53 14.72 0.08
C GLN A 104 -2.03 16.15 -0.09
N ALA A 105 -2.98 16.52 0.78
CA ALA A 105 -3.55 17.87 0.85
C ALA A 105 -2.78 18.77 1.83
N GLY A 106 -1.79 18.23 2.54
CA GLY A 106 -0.96 18.95 3.50
C GLY A 106 -0.14 17.99 4.37
N LYS A 107 0.63 18.56 5.30
CA LYS A 107 1.42 17.78 6.26
C LYS A 107 0.52 16.89 7.11
N GLY A 108 0.82 15.60 7.12
CA GLY A 108 0.22 14.65 8.03
C GLY A 108 0.93 14.63 9.38
N THR A 109 0.52 13.68 10.21
CA THR A 109 1.17 13.37 11.49
C THR A 109 1.68 11.94 11.48
N VAL A 110 2.79 11.70 12.15
CA VAL A 110 3.35 10.37 12.40
C VAL A 110 3.76 10.30 13.86
N LYS A 111 3.30 9.28 14.57
CA LYS A 111 3.60 9.03 15.98
C LYS A 111 4.21 7.65 16.14
N ARG A 112 5.18 7.53 17.04
CA ARG A 112 5.72 6.24 17.47
C ARG A 112 4.76 5.60 18.46
N LEU A 113 4.40 4.35 18.24
CA LEU A 113 3.56 3.54 19.14
C LEU A 113 4.29 2.27 19.57
N HIS A 114 5.58 2.39 19.87
CA HIS A 114 6.40 1.29 20.32
C HIS A 114 5.96 0.79 21.70
N SER A 115 5.92 -0.53 21.88
CA SER A 115 5.71 -1.13 23.19
C SER A 115 6.91 -0.89 24.11
N ALA A 116 6.74 -1.07 25.42
CA ALA A 116 7.84 -1.01 26.38
C ALA A 116 8.99 -1.98 26.01
N LYS A 117 8.65 -3.18 25.52
CA LYS A 117 9.61 -4.18 25.02
C LYS A 117 10.40 -3.65 23.83
N ALA A 118 9.76 -2.95 22.88
CA ALA A 118 10.43 -2.34 21.74
C ALA A 118 11.36 -1.21 22.17
N LEU A 119 10.91 -0.35 23.09
CA LEU A 119 11.75 0.74 23.61
C LEU A 119 12.99 0.21 24.34
N ALA A 120 12.83 -0.87 25.14
CA ALA A 120 13.95 -1.53 25.78
C ALA A 120 14.94 -2.12 24.77
N ALA A 121 14.44 -2.82 23.74
CA ALA A 121 15.27 -3.37 22.67
C ALA A 121 16.02 -2.28 21.89
N ILE A 122 15.35 -1.18 21.53
CA ILE A 122 15.95 -0.02 20.84
C ILE A 122 17.08 0.60 21.69
N LYS A 123 16.91 0.65 23.01
CA LYS A 123 17.93 1.18 23.93
C LYS A 123 19.16 0.28 24.00
N GLN A 124 18.98 -1.04 23.89
CA GLN A 124 20.05 -2.04 24.02
C GLN A 124 20.81 -2.30 22.71
N ASP A 125 20.15 -2.16 21.55
CA ASP A 125 20.73 -2.45 20.24
C ASP A 125 20.87 -1.18 19.37
N PRO A 126 22.11 -0.64 19.19
CA PRO A 126 22.36 0.51 18.33
C PRO A 126 21.96 0.30 16.86
N LYS A 127 22.05 -0.94 16.34
CA LYS A 127 21.63 -1.24 14.96
C LYS A 127 20.12 -1.13 14.84
N LEU A 128 19.38 -1.64 15.82
CA LEU A 128 17.92 -1.50 15.89
C LEU A 128 17.51 -0.04 16.01
N LYS A 129 18.20 0.76 16.85
CA LYS A 129 17.96 2.21 16.95
C LYS A 129 18.12 2.92 15.61
N GLN A 130 19.16 2.59 14.84
CA GLN A 130 19.36 3.16 13.51
C GLN A 130 18.33 2.68 12.48
N LYS A 131 17.84 1.44 12.60
CA LYS A 131 16.74 0.93 11.77
C LYS A 131 15.44 1.66 12.07
N GLU A 132 15.10 1.82 13.35
CA GLU A 132 13.94 2.58 13.83
C GLU A 132 13.97 4.02 13.30
N LEU A 133 15.10 4.72 13.44
CA LEU A 133 15.22 6.10 13.00
C LEU A 133 15.01 6.24 11.48
N ARG A 134 15.56 5.30 10.70
CA ARG A 134 15.37 5.26 9.24
C ARG A 134 13.91 5.05 8.87
N LEU A 135 13.22 4.11 9.52
CA LEU A 135 11.79 3.85 9.30
C LEU A 135 10.94 5.05 9.70
N TYR A 136 11.20 5.66 10.87
CA TYR A 136 10.46 6.84 11.31
C TYR A 136 10.61 8.01 10.32
N ASN A 137 11.83 8.25 9.83
CA ASN A 137 12.06 9.30 8.84
C ASN A 137 11.39 9.00 7.50
N LEU A 138 11.36 7.73 7.07
CA LEU A 138 10.62 7.31 5.88
C LEU A 138 9.13 7.65 6.02
N PHE A 139 8.50 7.28 7.14
CA PHE A 139 7.08 7.58 7.37
C PHE A 139 6.81 9.08 7.54
N LYS A 140 7.71 9.83 8.19
CA LYS A 140 7.60 11.30 8.25
C LYS A 140 7.67 11.94 6.86
N ASN A 141 8.54 11.44 5.99
CA ASN A 141 8.66 11.94 4.63
C ASN A 141 7.42 11.59 3.79
N MET A 142 6.86 10.38 3.98
CA MET A 142 5.57 10.02 3.41
C MET A 142 4.45 10.93 3.89
N ALA A 143 4.52 11.48 5.12
CA ALA A 143 3.55 12.43 5.68
C ALA A 143 3.93 13.91 5.45
N SER A 144 4.84 14.22 4.54
CA SER A 144 5.40 15.57 4.36
C SER A 144 4.45 16.61 3.74
N GLY A 145 3.35 16.18 3.14
CA GLY A 145 2.42 17.00 2.36
C GLY A 145 2.69 17.01 0.86
N HIS A 146 3.75 16.34 0.39
CA HIS A 146 4.11 16.28 -1.03
C HIS A 146 4.01 14.88 -1.63
N HIS A 147 3.68 13.88 -0.82
CA HIS A 147 3.61 12.50 -1.29
C HIS A 147 2.37 12.27 -2.15
N SER A 148 2.53 11.45 -3.18
CA SER A 148 1.46 10.91 -4.00
C SER A 148 1.61 9.40 -4.14
N ALA A 149 0.47 8.72 -4.24
CA ALA A 149 0.39 7.30 -4.52
C ALA A 149 -0.50 7.10 -5.75
N ARG A 150 -0.08 6.20 -6.64
CA ARG A 150 -0.85 5.75 -7.79
C ARG A 150 -0.90 4.24 -7.72
N ARG A 151 -2.07 3.69 -7.47
CA ARG A 151 -2.28 2.24 -7.30
C ARG A 151 -3.20 1.74 -8.43
N GLN A 152 -2.83 0.63 -9.04
CA GLN A 152 -3.65 -0.01 -10.07
C GLN A 152 -4.83 -0.70 -9.39
N ILE A 153 -6.04 -0.44 -9.84
CA ILE A 153 -7.26 -1.08 -9.37
C ILE A 153 -7.31 -2.48 -9.99
N GLU A 154 -7.47 -3.50 -9.17
CA GLU A 154 -7.62 -4.89 -9.61
C GLU A 154 -9.08 -5.30 -9.65
N SER A 155 -9.83 -5.00 -8.60
CA SER A 155 -11.24 -5.35 -8.46
C SER A 155 -11.97 -4.31 -7.61
N VAL A 156 -13.26 -4.12 -7.87
CA VAL A 156 -14.16 -3.26 -7.09
C VAL A 156 -15.54 -3.91 -7.05
N ASN A 157 -16.11 -3.99 -5.87
CA ASN A 157 -17.52 -4.27 -5.66
C ASN A 157 -18.06 -3.40 -4.51
N LYS A 158 -19.35 -3.59 -4.16
CA LYS A 158 -20.02 -2.84 -3.09
C LYS A 158 -19.25 -2.85 -1.76
N ASN A 159 -18.68 -4.00 -1.41
CA ASN A 159 -18.14 -4.30 -0.09
C ASN A 159 -16.61 -4.31 -0.04
N GLU A 160 -15.94 -4.44 -1.18
CA GLU A 160 -14.49 -4.59 -1.24
C GLU A 160 -13.91 -3.99 -2.51
N PHE A 161 -12.71 -3.43 -2.40
CA PHE A 161 -11.84 -3.20 -3.56
C PHE A 161 -10.41 -3.63 -3.27
N THR A 162 -9.69 -3.99 -4.33
CA THR A 162 -8.26 -4.35 -4.27
C THR A 162 -7.45 -3.43 -5.17
N THR A 163 -6.32 -2.94 -4.66
CA THR A 163 -5.36 -2.16 -5.46
C THR A 163 -3.93 -2.69 -5.33
N LEU A 164 -3.18 -2.56 -6.41
CA LEU A 164 -1.81 -3.05 -6.56
C LEU A 164 -0.84 -1.88 -6.70
N ALA A 165 0.31 -1.97 -6.03
CA ALA A 165 1.44 -1.07 -6.25
C ALA A 165 2.75 -1.82 -6.00
N ASN A 166 3.60 -1.90 -7.02
CA ASN A 166 4.86 -2.65 -7.00
C ASN A 166 4.64 -4.09 -6.49
N THR A 167 5.25 -4.43 -5.35
CA THR A 167 5.18 -5.73 -4.68
C THR A 167 4.11 -5.81 -3.59
N SER A 168 3.20 -4.82 -3.51
CA SER A 168 2.14 -4.76 -2.51
C SER A 168 0.74 -4.85 -3.13
N ALA A 169 -0.10 -5.66 -2.51
CA ALA A 169 -1.55 -5.62 -2.67
C ALA A 169 -2.16 -4.96 -1.43
N GLU A 170 -3.16 -4.12 -1.67
CA GLU A 170 -3.99 -3.49 -0.66
C GLU A 170 -5.41 -3.99 -0.84
N ILE A 171 -5.98 -4.58 0.21
CA ILE A 171 -7.35 -5.06 0.23
C ILE A 171 -8.13 -4.16 1.18
N CYS A 172 -9.20 -3.56 0.67
CA CYS A 172 -10.03 -2.60 1.40
C CYS A 172 -11.47 -3.11 1.51
N SER A 173 -11.95 -3.32 2.74
CA SER A 173 -13.32 -3.73 3.03
C SER A 173 -14.15 -2.56 3.56
N ARG A 174 -15.42 -2.49 3.17
CA ARG A 174 -16.33 -1.42 3.59
C ARG A 174 -16.52 -1.43 5.11
N VAL A 175 -16.60 -0.24 5.70
CA VAL A 175 -16.97 -0.05 7.10
C VAL A 175 -18.34 0.60 7.14
N ASP A 176 -19.30 -0.07 7.74
CA ASP A 176 -20.66 0.44 7.97
C ASP A 176 -20.69 1.61 8.97
#